data_AF-A0A2E0NTH8-F1
#
_entry.id   AF-A0A2E0NTH8-F1
#
_cell.length_a   1.000
_cell.length_b   1.000
_cell.length_c   1.000
_cell.angle_alpha   90.00
_cell.angle_beta   90.00
_cell.angle_gamma   90.00
#
_symmetry.space_group_name_H-M   'P 1'
#
loop_
_entity.id
_entity.type
_entity.pdbx_description
1 polymer ?
#
loop_
_entity_poly.entity_id
_entity_poly.type
_entity_poly.pdbx_seq_one_letter_code
_entity_poly.pdbx_strand_id
1 'polypeptide(L)'
;MLKTHIYKYSQIQMTQKGFTLIELLVVVAIIGVLAAVGVVAFNGFMNSAKENSTKAQHQSVVKFMQVQFTRCSLGETELSYNKPNWDGSAWGVITVNESCLSTADIHAKKFDDHFEAEGFLNPFNTESRAVERKENYLEPSRAGAIYIFCPNDTSCDIRTKINNSLWLKDTVSKE
;
A
#
# COMPACT_ATOMS: atom_id res chain seq x y z
N MET A 1 -9.48 4.88 82.17
CA MET A 1 -10.61 4.23 81.48
C MET A 1 -10.37 4.35 79.97
N LEU A 2 -9.56 3.46 79.38
CA LEU A 2 -9.28 3.43 77.94
C LEU A 2 -9.57 2.01 77.43
N LYS A 3 -10.69 1.85 76.72
CA LYS A 3 -11.04 0.63 75.99
C LYS A 3 -10.48 0.74 74.58
N THR A 4 -9.48 -0.06 74.25
CA THR A 4 -9.00 -0.26 72.88
C THR A 4 -9.95 -1.19 72.14
N HIS A 5 -10.63 -0.68 71.11
CA HIS A 5 -11.40 -1.48 70.15
C HIS A 5 -10.46 -2.07 69.09
N ILE A 6 -10.28 -3.39 69.12
CA ILE A 6 -9.53 -4.14 68.11
C ILE A 6 -10.43 -4.31 66.87
N TYR A 7 -10.05 -3.72 65.73
CA TYR A 7 -10.70 -3.95 64.44
C TYR A 7 -10.35 -5.35 63.92
N LYS A 8 -11.36 -6.22 63.78
CA LYS A 8 -11.24 -7.54 63.17
C LYS A 8 -11.24 -7.38 61.63
N TYR A 9 -10.09 -7.53 60.99
CA TYR A 9 -10.01 -7.61 59.53
C TYR A 9 -10.58 -8.97 59.07
N SER A 10 -11.75 -8.96 58.44
CA SER A 10 -12.34 -10.12 57.79
C SER A 10 -11.55 -10.43 56.51
N GLN A 11 -10.70 -11.46 56.55
CA GLN A 11 -10.01 -11.97 55.36
C GLN A 11 -11.04 -12.64 54.43
N ILE A 12 -11.31 -12.01 53.28
CA ILE A 12 -12.11 -12.62 52.20
C ILE A 12 -11.25 -13.75 51.61
N GLN A 13 -11.52 -14.99 52.00
CA GLN A 13 -10.89 -16.17 51.43
C GLN A 13 -11.36 -16.33 49.98
N MET A 14 -10.56 -15.88 49.02
CA MET A 14 -10.79 -16.18 47.60
C MET A 14 -10.58 -17.68 47.39
N THR A 15 -11.69 -18.41 47.20
CA THR A 15 -11.64 -19.82 46.81
C THR A 15 -11.01 -19.91 45.43
N GLN A 16 -9.78 -20.42 45.36
CA GLN A 16 -9.14 -20.70 44.07
C GLN A 16 -9.82 -21.92 43.44
N LYS A 17 -10.73 -21.67 42.51
CA LYS A 17 -11.27 -22.71 41.61
C LYS A 17 -10.15 -23.06 40.62
N GLY A 18 -9.57 -24.25 40.77
CA GLY A 18 -8.61 -24.78 39.81
C GLY A 18 -9.31 -25.13 38.49
N PHE A 19 -8.71 -24.74 37.37
CA PHE A 19 -9.15 -25.15 36.03
C PHE A 19 -8.86 -26.64 35.86
N THR A 20 -9.80 -27.43 35.35
CA THR A 20 -9.55 -28.87 35.13
C THR A 20 -8.71 -29.07 33.86
N LEU A 21 -7.91 -30.13 33.84
CA LEU A 21 -7.12 -30.48 32.64
C LEU A 21 -8.01 -30.78 31.43
N ILE A 22 -9.18 -31.39 31.66
CA ILE A 22 -10.12 -31.70 30.58
C ILE A 22 -10.75 -30.45 29.97
N GLU A 23 -11.06 -29.44 30.77
CA GLU A 23 -11.56 -28.15 30.26
C GLU A 23 -10.53 -27.48 29.34
N LEU A 24 -9.24 -27.55 29.70
CA LEU A 24 -8.19 -26.99 28.85
C LEU A 24 -8.00 -27.78 27.56
N LEU A 25 -8.05 -29.11 27.63
CA LEU A 25 -7.87 -29.98 26.46
C LEU A 25 -8.96 -29.77 25.40
N VAL A 26 -10.22 -29.62 25.81
CA VAL A 26 -11.32 -29.35 24.88
C VAL A 26 -11.15 -27.97 24.22
N VAL A 27 -10.74 -26.95 24.97
CA VAL A 27 -10.51 -25.61 24.41
C VAL A 27 -9.40 -25.62 23.37
N VAL A 28 -8.27 -26.26 23.66
CA VAL A 28 -7.16 -26.37 22.70
C VAL A 28 -7.57 -27.15 21.46
N ALA A 29 -8.37 -28.22 21.62
CA ALA A 29 -8.90 -28.98 20.49
C ALA A 29 -9.80 -28.12 19.58
N ILE A 30 -10.70 -27.33 20.15
CA ILE A 30 -11.59 -26.43 19.39
C ILE A 30 -10.79 -25.33 18.68
N ILE A 31 -9.85 -24.68 19.39
CA ILE A 31 -8.98 -23.65 18.79
C ILE A 31 -8.15 -24.24 17.65
N GLY A 32 -7.66 -25.48 17.78
CA GLY A 32 -6.90 -26.17 16.74
C GLY A 32 -7.69 -26.34 15.44
N VAL A 33 -8.96 -26.76 15.52
CA VAL A 33 -9.83 -26.90 14.34
C VAL A 33 -10.13 -25.53 13.70
N LEU A 34 -10.46 -24.52 14.51
CA LEU A 34 -10.75 -23.17 14.02
C LEU A 34 -9.53 -22.53 13.35
N ALA A 35 -8.33 -22.73 13.91
CA ALA A 35 -7.09 -22.22 13.34
C ALA A 35 -6.80 -22.85 11.96
N ALA A 36 -6.98 -24.16 11.82
CA ALA A 36 -6.71 -24.85 10.56
C ALA A 36 -7.59 -24.33 9.40
N VAL A 37 -8.89 -24.17 9.63
CA VAL A 37 -9.81 -23.62 8.61
C VAL A 37 -9.58 -22.13 8.40
N GLY A 38 -9.31 -21.39 9.48
CA GLY A 38 -9.07 -19.95 9.45
C GLY A 38 -7.88 -19.56 8.59
N VAL A 39 -6.76 -20.30 8.66
CA VAL A 39 -5.55 -20.02 7.88
C VAL A 39 -5.79 -20.11 6.37
N VAL A 40 -6.52 -21.13 5.90
CA VAL A 40 -6.81 -21.30 4.46
C VAL A 40 -7.70 -20.17 3.94
N ALA A 41 -8.76 -19.82 4.67
CA ALA A 41 -9.65 -18.73 4.31
C ALA A 41 -8.94 -17.37 4.33
N PHE A 42 -8.11 -17.12 5.35
CA PHE A 42 -7.35 -15.88 5.49
C PHE A 42 -6.41 -15.63 4.31
N ASN A 43 -5.69 -16.66 3.84
CA ASN A 43 -4.82 -16.53 2.68
C ASN A 43 -5.58 -16.16 1.40
N GLY A 44 -6.78 -16.71 1.20
CA GLY A 44 -7.66 -16.34 0.09
C GLY A 44 -8.07 -14.87 0.15
N PHE A 45 -8.54 -14.40 1.31
CA PHE A 45 -8.93 -13.00 1.50
C PHE A 45 -7.76 -12.03 1.34
N MET A 46 -6.58 -12.38 1.84
CA MET A 46 -5.37 -11.57 1.67
C MET A 46 -5.00 -11.43 0.19
N ASN A 47 -5.09 -12.49 -0.60
CA ASN A 47 -4.82 -12.42 -2.03
C ASN A 47 -5.83 -11.52 -2.77
N SER A 48 -7.13 -11.69 -2.50
CA SER A 48 -8.16 -10.81 -3.11
C SER A 48 -8.01 -9.34 -2.67
N ALA A 49 -7.62 -9.08 -1.43
CA ALA A 49 -7.34 -7.74 -0.95
C ALA A 49 -6.15 -7.11 -1.68
N LYS A 50 -5.08 -7.88 -1.91
CA LYS A 50 -3.92 -7.43 -2.71
C LYS A 50 -4.31 -7.10 -4.15
N GLU A 51 -5.09 -7.97 -4.80
CA GLU A 51 -5.58 -7.71 -6.16
C GLU A 51 -6.44 -6.45 -6.26
N ASN A 52 -7.35 -6.25 -5.29
CA ASN A 52 -8.19 -5.05 -5.24
C ASN A 52 -7.38 -3.79 -4.95
N SER A 53 -6.38 -3.89 -4.07
CA SER A 53 -5.43 -2.80 -3.81
C SER A 53 -4.66 -2.42 -5.08
N THR A 54 -4.16 -3.40 -5.84
CA THR A 54 -3.49 -3.16 -7.12
C THR A 54 -4.41 -2.48 -8.14
N LYS A 55 -5.68 -2.90 -8.24
CA LYS A 55 -6.67 -2.23 -9.11
C LYS A 55 -6.90 -0.78 -8.69
N ALA A 56 -7.03 -0.53 -7.40
CA ALA A 56 -7.21 0.82 -6.86
C ALA A 56 -5.97 1.70 -7.12
N GLN A 57 -4.77 1.16 -6.88
CA GLN A 57 -3.50 1.84 -7.18
C GLN A 57 -3.38 2.18 -8.67
N HIS A 58 -3.72 1.25 -9.57
CA HIS A 58 -3.75 1.50 -11.02
C HIS A 58 -4.65 2.68 -11.37
N GLN A 59 -5.88 2.69 -10.87
CA GLN A 59 -6.81 3.80 -11.09
C GLN A 59 -6.31 5.12 -10.51
N SER A 60 -5.67 5.10 -9.34
CA SER A 60 -5.07 6.30 -8.74
C SER A 60 -3.94 6.84 -9.60
N VAL A 61 -3.08 5.97 -10.15
CA VAL A 61 -1.99 6.38 -11.05
C VAL A 61 -2.54 7.01 -12.32
N VAL A 62 -3.48 6.34 -13.01
CA VAL A 62 -4.11 6.83 -14.23
C VAL A 62 -4.78 8.19 -13.98
N LYS A 63 -5.60 8.31 -12.94
CA LYS A 63 -6.30 9.55 -12.61
C LYS A 63 -5.34 10.68 -12.25
N PHE A 64 -4.32 10.39 -11.45
CA PHE A 64 -3.34 11.41 -11.07
C PHE A 64 -2.60 11.95 -12.30
N MET A 65 -2.14 11.07 -13.19
CA MET A 65 -1.49 11.48 -14.44
C MET A 65 -2.42 12.30 -15.33
N GLN A 66 -3.67 11.86 -15.50
CA GLN A 66 -4.68 12.61 -16.26
C GLN A 66 -4.90 14.00 -15.70
N VAL A 67 -5.13 14.12 -14.38
CA VAL A 67 -5.37 15.40 -13.72
C VAL A 67 -4.16 16.33 -13.87
N GLN A 68 -2.94 15.82 -13.68
CA GLN A 68 -1.74 16.64 -13.84
C GLN A 68 -1.60 17.17 -15.27
N PHE A 69 -1.82 16.34 -16.29
CA PHE A 69 -1.79 16.82 -17.67
C PHE A 69 -2.92 17.78 -18.00
N THR A 70 -4.13 17.55 -17.48
CA THR A 70 -5.25 18.50 -17.63
C THR A 70 -4.92 19.86 -17.03
N ARG A 71 -4.16 19.94 -15.92
CA ARG A 71 -3.75 21.22 -15.33
C ARG A 71 -2.92 22.07 -16.29
N CYS A 72 -2.08 21.46 -17.12
CA CYS A 72 -1.37 22.17 -18.19
C CYS A 72 -2.34 22.78 -19.21
N SER A 73 -3.37 22.04 -19.63
CA SER A 73 -4.42 22.55 -20.53
C SER A 73 -5.24 23.69 -19.93
N LEU A 74 -5.34 23.74 -18.60
CA LEU A 74 -6.04 24.80 -17.87
C LEU A 74 -5.20 26.08 -17.69
N GLY A 75 -3.97 26.12 -18.22
CA GLY A 75 -3.13 27.31 -18.23
C GLY A 75 -2.03 27.35 -17.17
N GLU A 76 -1.78 26.25 -16.44
CA GLU A 76 -0.58 26.13 -15.62
C GLU A 76 0.68 26.01 -16.50
N THR A 77 1.76 26.68 -16.12
CA THR A 77 3.04 26.61 -16.86
C THR A 77 3.98 25.52 -16.32
N GLU A 78 3.79 25.15 -15.06
CA GLU A 78 4.58 24.14 -14.35
C GLU A 78 3.68 23.27 -13.49
N LEU A 79 4.06 22.00 -13.38
CA LEU A 79 3.43 21.03 -12.49
C LEU A 79 4.38 20.67 -11.36
N SER A 80 3.86 20.55 -10.13
CA SER A 80 4.63 20.20 -8.95
C SER A 80 4.52 18.71 -8.61
N TYR A 81 5.65 18.09 -8.30
CA TYR A 81 5.78 16.69 -7.96
C TYR A 81 6.57 16.52 -6.67
N ASN A 82 6.18 15.55 -5.86
CA ASN A 82 7.00 15.13 -4.72
C ASN A 82 8.13 14.22 -5.21
N LYS A 83 9.28 14.28 -4.55
CA LYS A 83 10.45 13.46 -4.88
C LYS A 83 11.15 13.05 -3.58
N PRO A 84 11.54 11.78 -3.42
CA PRO A 84 12.39 11.36 -2.32
C PRO A 84 13.76 12.02 -2.44
N ASN A 85 14.24 12.56 -1.34
CA ASN A 85 15.52 13.23 -1.27
C ASN A 85 16.31 12.74 -0.07
N TRP A 86 17.49 12.19 -0.33
CA TRP A 86 18.46 11.91 0.72
C TRP A 86 19.36 13.12 0.90
N ASP A 87 19.37 13.72 2.10
CA ASP A 87 20.16 14.92 2.40
C ASP A 87 21.56 14.61 2.93
N GLY A 88 21.95 13.34 3.02
CA GLY A 88 23.18 12.88 3.65
C GLY A 88 22.97 12.25 5.03
N SER A 89 21.81 12.46 5.65
CA SER A 89 21.52 12.04 7.02
C SER A 89 20.17 11.32 7.17
N ALA A 90 19.16 11.74 6.42
CA ALA A 90 17.82 11.15 6.46
C ALA A 90 17.15 11.19 5.08
N TRP A 91 16.16 10.30 4.92
CA TRP A 91 15.23 10.37 3.80
C TRP A 91 14.16 11.42 4.11
N GLY A 92 13.99 12.37 3.20
CA GLY A 92 12.90 13.34 3.21
C GLY A 92 12.17 13.37 1.87
N VAL A 93 11.18 14.24 1.78
CA VAL A 93 10.44 14.52 0.54
C VAL A 93 10.63 15.99 0.21
N ILE A 94 11.01 16.27 -1.04
CA ILE A 94 11.05 17.62 -1.60
C ILE A 94 10.00 17.75 -2.70
N THR A 95 9.61 18.97 -3.00
CA THR A 95 8.78 19.27 -4.17
C THR A 95 9.67 19.81 -5.29
N VAL A 96 9.49 19.26 -6.49
CA VAL A 96 10.14 19.70 -7.73
C VAL A 96 9.08 20.13 -8.73
N ASN A 97 9.37 21.17 -9.49
CA ASN A 97 8.51 21.61 -10.58
C ASN A 97 9.04 21.11 -11.92
N GLU A 98 8.13 20.85 -12.85
CA GLU A 98 8.45 20.49 -14.23
C GLU A 98 7.56 21.28 -15.18
N SER A 99 8.14 21.81 -16.26
CA SER A 99 7.40 22.62 -17.22
C SER A 99 6.34 21.77 -17.93
N CYS A 100 5.16 22.34 -18.16
CA CYS A 100 4.11 21.72 -18.99
C CYS A 100 4.53 21.46 -20.45
N LEU A 101 5.57 22.16 -20.91
CA LEU A 101 6.14 21.99 -22.25
C LEU A 101 7.06 20.76 -22.35
N SER A 102 7.45 20.17 -21.22
CA SER A 102 8.26 18.96 -21.20
C SER A 102 7.51 17.76 -21.80
N THR A 103 8.26 16.76 -22.25
CA THR A 103 7.69 15.57 -22.87
C THR A 103 6.97 14.70 -21.84
N ALA A 104 6.03 13.89 -22.30
CA ALA A 104 5.31 12.94 -21.45
C ALA A 104 6.26 11.98 -20.70
N ASP A 105 7.39 11.58 -21.30
CA ASP A 105 8.41 10.75 -20.64
C ASP A 105 9.13 11.49 -19.49
N ILE A 106 9.44 12.78 -19.66
CA ILE A 106 10.01 13.60 -18.58
C ILE A 106 9.04 13.65 -17.40
N HIS A 107 7.74 13.90 -17.68
CA HIS A 107 6.72 13.84 -16.65
C HIS A 107 6.58 12.44 -16.03
N ALA A 108 6.67 11.36 -16.82
CA ALA A 108 6.65 9.99 -16.31
C ALA A 108 7.76 9.70 -15.31
N LYS A 109 8.95 10.29 -15.50
CA LYS A 109 10.04 10.21 -14.51
C LYS A 109 9.65 10.91 -13.20
N LYS A 110 8.98 12.06 -13.27
CA LYS A 110 8.49 12.78 -12.08
C LYS A 110 7.33 12.06 -11.40
N PHE A 111 6.45 11.42 -12.16
CA PHE A 111 5.40 10.58 -11.61
C PHE A 111 5.99 9.39 -10.84
N ASP A 112 7.02 8.75 -11.38
CA ASP A 112 7.72 7.66 -10.71
C ASP A 112 8.32 8.10 -9.35
N ASP A 113 9.04 9.23 -9.35
CA ASP A 113 9.53 9.87 -8.13
C ASP A 113 8.37 10.23 -7.16
N HIS A 114 7.27 10.77 -7.68
CA HIS A 114 6.11 11.18 -6.88
C HIS A 114 5.45 10.01 -6.16
N PHE A 115 5.16 8.91 -6.86
CA PHE A 115 4.53 7.76 -6.24
C PHE A 115 5.45 7.07 -5.22
N GLU A 116 6.77 7.11 -5.42
CA GLU A 116 7.70 6.68 -4.38
C GLU A 116 7.65 7.58 -3.14
N ALA A 117 7.63 8.91 -3.32
CA ALA A 117 7.51 9.86 -2.22
C ALA A 117 6.19 9.73 -1.45
N GLU A 118 5.09 9.42 -2.15
CA GLU A 118 3.78 9.14 -1.55
C GLU A 118 3.71 7.75 -0.87
N GLY A 119 4.76 6.94 -0.96
CA GLY A 119 4.82 5.62 -0.33
C GLY A 119 4.01 4.55 -1.05
N PHE A 120 3.85 4.62 -2.36
CA PHE A 120 3.20 3.57 -3.14
C PHE A 120 4.06 2.31 -3.17
N LEU A 121 3.68 1.33 -2.35
CA LEU A 121 4.31 0.01 -2.28
C LEU A 121 3.48 -1.03 -3.04
N ASN A 122 4.15 -2.06 -3.54
CA ASN A 122 3.49 -3.16 -4.22
C ASN A 122 2.72 -4.03 -3.20
N PRO A 123 1.40 -4.28 -3.38
CA PRO A 123 0.60 -5.05 -2.42
C PRO A 123 1.04 -6.50 -2.22
N PHE A 124 1.72 -7.10 -3.21
CA PHE A 124 2.26 -8.46 -3.14
C PHE A 124 3.67 -8.52 -2.55
N ASN A 125 4.43 -7.42 -2.60
CA ASN A 125 5.75 -7.29 -1.97
C ASN A 125 5.99 -5.83 -1.52
N THR A 126 5.85 -5.58 -0.22
CA THR A 126 5.99 -4.24 0.37
C THR A 126 7.42 -3.70 0.37
N GLU A 127 8.42 -4.52 0.08
CA GLU A 127 9.81 -4.07 -0.07
C GLU A 127 10.10 -3.53 -1.49
N SER A 128 9.15 -3.69 -2.40
CA SER A 128 9.28 -3.25 -3.78
C SER A 128 8.33 -2.11 -4.11
N ARG A 129 8.80 -1.21 -4.99
CA ARG A 129 7.98 -0.14 -5.57
C ARG A 129 6.76 -0.71 -6.30
N ALA A 130 5.63 -0.02 -6.20
CA ALA A 130 4.45 -0.33 -6.99
C ALA A 130 4.55 0.24 -8.40
N VAL A 131 5.01 1.48 -8.53
CA VAL A 131 5.09 2.22 -9.80
C VAL A 131 6.55 2.31 -10.25
N GLU A 132 6.80 2.08 -11.54
CA GLU A 132 8.12 2.17 -12.16
C GLU A 132 7.99 2.72 -13.59
N ARG A 133 8.74 3.77 -13.94
CA ARG A 133 8.87 4.20 -15.34
C ARG A 133 9.78 3.22 -16.11
N LYS A 134 9.42 2.90 -17.34
CA LYS A 134 10.22 2.08 -18.27
C LYS A 134 10.61 2.87 -19.50
N GLU A 135 11.86 2.70 -19.94
CA GLU A 135 12.40 3.32 -21.16
C GLU A 135 11.89 2.65 -22.43
N ASN A 136 11.56 1.36 -22.34
CA ASN A 136 11.07 0.56 -23.44
C ASN A 136 9.77 -0.12 -23.03
N TYR A 137 8.99 -0.51 -24.02
CA TYR A 137 7.83 -1.36 -23.82
C TYR A 137 8.22 -2.62 -23.04
N LEU A 138 7.64 -2.80 -21.87
CA LEU A 138 7.88 -3.95 -21.02
C LEU A 138 6.60 -4.31 -20.27
N GLU A 139 6.27 -5.59 -20.22
CA GLU A 139 5.18 -6.08 -19.38
C GLU A 139 5.66 -6.22 -17.92
N PRO A 140 4.84 -5.82 -16.93
CA PRO A 140 5.17 -6.03 -15.53
C PRO A 140 5.48 -7.50 -15.20
N SER A 141 6.68 -7.78 -14.68
CA SER A 141 7.07 -9.16 -14.36
C SER A 141 6.40 -9.66 -13.07
N ARG A 142 6.22 -8.76 -12.10
CA ARG A 142 5.69 -9.01 -10.75
C ARG A 142 4.20 -8.68 -10.65
N ALA A 143 3.44 -9.51 -9.93
CA ALA A 143 2.07 -9.14 -9.53
C ALA A 143 2.10 -7.88 -8.67
N GLY A 144 1.11 -7.00 -8.83
CA GLY A 144 1.04 -5.69 -8.19
C GLY A 144 1.91 -4.60 -8.79
N ALA A 145 2.75 -4.89 -9.79
CA ALA A 145 3.61 -3.88 -10.41
C ALA A 145 2.86 -3.08 -11.49
N ILE A 146 3.11 -1.78 -11.51
CA ILE A 146 2.54 -0.78 -12.42
C ILE A 146 3.70 -0.16 -13.20
N TYR A 147 3.76 -0.42 -14.51
CA TYR A 147 4.78 0.15 -15.39
C TYR A 147 4.18 1.29 -16.20
N ILE A 148 4.91 2.40 -16.25
CA ILE A 148 4.59 3.56 -17.08
C ILE A 148 5.61 3.60 -18.23
N PHE A 149 5.14 3.57 -19.46
CA PHE A 149 5.98 3.69 -20.65
C PHE A 149 5.38 4.72 -21.60
N CYS A 150 6.17 5.71 -22.00
CA CYS A 150 5.71 6.76 -22.90
C CYS A 150 6.32 6.55 -24.29
N PRO A 151 5.57 5.98 -25.26
CA PRO A 151 6.10 5.71 -26.60
C PRO A 151 6.39 6.97 -27.43
N ASN A 152 5.86 8.11 -27.02
CA ASN A 152 6.03 9.40 -27.68
C ASN A 152 5.92 10.55 -26.65
N ASP A 153 6.15 11.78 -27.11
CA ASP A 153 6.20 12.95 -26.23
C ASP A 153 4.84 13.39 -25.67
N THR A 154 3.74 12.80 -26.12
CA THR A 154 2.37 13.23 -25.80
C THR A 154 1.49 12.15 -25.19
N SER A 155 1.99 10.92 -25.00
CA SER A 155 1.18 9.84 -24.42
C SER A 155 2.02 8.84 -23.64
N CYS A 156 1.40 8.28 -22.59
CA CYS A 156 1.97 7.24 -21.76
C CYS A 156 0.99 6.08 -21.58
N ASP A 157 1.48 4.87 -21.80
CA ASP A 157 0.80 3.61 -21.48
C ASP A 157 1.11 3.25 -20.02
N ILE A 158 0.06 2.98 -19.24
CA ILE A 158 0.14 2.46 -17.86
C ILE A 158 -0.32 1.01 -17.89
N ARG A 159 0.55 0.11 -17.48
CA ARG A 159 0.32 -1.34 -17.49
C ARG A 159 0.46 -1.89 -16.11
N THR A 160 -0.48 -2.74 -15.70
CA THR A 160 -0.47 -3.33 -14.37
C THR A 160 -0.74 -4.81 -14.44
N LYS A 161 0.11 -5.60 -13.79
CA LYS A 161 -0.14 -7.03 -13.57
C LYS A 161 -0.87 -7.19 -12.25
N ILE A 162 -2.16 -7.52 -12.28
CA ILE A 162 -2.92 -7.76 -11.05
C ILE A 162 -2.50 -9.10 -10.45
N ASN A 163 -2.46 -10.14 -11.26
CA ASN A 163 -2.00 -11.48 -10.90
C ASN A 163 -1.39 -12.17 -12.14
N ASN A 164 -1.15 -13.48 -12.09
CA ASN A 164 -0.51 -14.20 -13.21
C ASN A 164 -1.35 -14.27 -14.48
N SER A 165 -2.67 -14.04 -14.40
CA SER A 165 -3.61 -14.20 -15.52
C SER A 165 -4.33 -12.91 -15.90
N LEU A 166 -4.30 -11.90 -15.04
CA LEU A 166 -5.07 -10.66 -15.19
C LEU A 166 -4.16 -9.43 -15.23
N TRP A 167 -4.40 -8.60 -16.24
CA TRP A 167 -3.64 -7.41 -16.56
C TRP A 167 -4.60 -6.25 -16.82
N LEU A 168 -4.16 -5.03 -16.49
CA LEU A 168 -4.82 -3.79 -16.87
C LEU A 168 -3.89 -2.97 -17.76
N LYS A 169 -4.49 -2.26 -18.70
CA LYS A 169 -3.81 -1.30 -19.56
C LYS A 169 -4.71 -0.08 -19.72
N ASP A 170 -4.14 1.08 -19.47
CA ASP A 170 -4.74 2.37 -19.76
C ASP A 170 -3.70 3.26 -20.47
N THR A 171 -4.16 4.23 -21.25
CA THR A 171 -3.31 5.21 -21.93
C THR A 171 -3.75 6.60 -21.50
N VAL A 172 -2.78 7.44 -21.14
CA VAL A 172 -2.99 8.83 -20.73
C VAL A 172 -2.28 9.75 -21.70
N SER A 173 -2.99 10.74 -22.21
CA SER A 173 -2.46 11.73 -23.17
C SER A 173 -2.15 13.06 -22.47
N LYS A 174 -1.03 13.64 -22.84
CA LYS A 174 -0.65 15.03 -22.59
C LYS A 174 -1.15 15.85 -23.78
N GLU A 175 -2.04 16.80 -23.53
CA GLU A 175 -2.55 17.72 -24.56
C GLU A 175 -1.48 18.73 -25.01
#